data_AF-A0A3G2T5H6-F1
#
_entry.id   AF-A0A3G2T5H6-F1
#
_cell.length_a   1.000
_cell.length_b   1.000
_cell.length_c   1.000
_cell.angle_alpha   90.00
_cell.angle_beta   90.00
_cell.angle_gamma   90.00
#
_symmetry.space_group_name_H-M   'P 1'
#
loop_
_entity.id
_entity.type
_entity.pdbx_description
1 polymer ?
#
loop_
_entity_poly.entity_id
_entity_poly.type
_entity_poly.pdbx_seq_one_letter_code
_entity_poly.pdbx_strand_id
1 'polypeptide(L)'
;MNLKIFLLLGGMGFVLHGCSSMNALTSDSLKSFTSPQDVIDKKNINENNSSAKEYVYDWGKNYPERQVESLIPRSSLSNYCISHGGRFSLFQKSSMHLVKDTGSKKLLNTYSSVKQGIGTYYCKQSDGQQWYVSIEPLSERRMDNASRVVNLQTKIMNLDEVKAFYSKAHTTTTLAEKKQNTVNSKTLNNVTSKTTTAKVIEEKKVTQPVVEDTKVQQTTNTVVSTPQTQQMQLYTSARKDLGRGQNQINACNTAERAYNYGRLRGTSSVNAYAESGILVAKCLTSVPSYSRRFSNPNDRAKRILQNLATNQNHAVAKHMLNQMK
;
A
#
# COMPACT_ATOMS: atom_id res chain seq x y z
N MET A 1 24.02 61.93 -16.24
CA MET A 1 23.00 62.32 -15.23
C MET A 1 21.62 62.14 -15.84
N ASN A 2 20.91 61.08 -15.42
CA ASN A 2 19.49 61.04 -15.04
C ASN A 2 18.84 59.69 -15.31
N LEU A 3 18.76 58.94 -14.20
CA LEU A 3 18.02 57.72 -13.97
C LEU A 3 16.52 58.08 -13.89
N LYS A 4 15.67 57.39 -14.63
CA LYS A 4 14.22 57.35 -14.32
C LYS A 4 13.79 55.91 -14.10
N ILE A 5 13.50 55.65 -12.83
CA ILE A 5 12.88 54.48 -12.25
C ILE A 5 11.41 54.42 -12.70
N PHE A 6 10.97 53.26 -13.18
CA PHE A 6 9.58 52.83 -13.03
C PHE A 6 9.57 51.38 -12.57
N LEU A 7 9.29 51.23 -11.27
CA LEU A 7 8.77 50.02 -10.64
C LEU A 7 7.37 49.75 -11.18
N LEU A 8 7.10 48.54 -11.68
CA LEU A 8 5.77 47.95 -11.64
C LEU A 8 5.88 46.44 -11.45
N LEU A 9 5.28 46.00 -10.35
CA LEU A 9 5.14 44.63 -9.89
C LEU A 9 4.34 43.79 -10.89
N GLY A 10 4.95 42.75 -11.42
CA GLY A 10 4.29 41.66 -12.12
C GLY A 10 4.54 40.36 -11.38
N GLY A 11 3.58 39.94 -10.56
CA GLY A 11 3.63 38.71 -9.78
C GLY A 11 3.76 37.49 -10.69
N MET A 12 4.98 36.97 -10.81
CA MET A 12 5.23 35.64 -11.33
C MET A 12 4.78 34.65 -10.25
N GLY A 13 3.62 34.04 -10.50
CA GLY A 13 3.12 32.91 -9.73
C GLY A 13 4.15 31.79 -9.74
N PHE A 14 4.78 31.57 -8.59
CA PHE A 14 5.52 30.36 -8.34
C PHE A 14 4.50 29.20 -8.29
N VAL A 15 4.40 28.46 -9.39
CA VAL A 15 3.78 27.14 -9.37
C VAL A 15 4.72 26.26 -8.56
N LEU A 16 4.43 26.12 -7.26
CA LEU A 16 5.10 25.17 -6.39
C LEU A 16 4.78 23.76 -6.89
N HIS A 17 5.62 23.25 -7.79
CA HIS A 17 5.75 21.82 -7.99
C HIS A 17 6.29 21.24 -6.66
N GLY A 18 5.37 20.76 -5.84
CA GLY A 18 5.69 20.07 -4.60
C GLY A 18 6.44 18.77 -4.89
N CYS A 19 7.76 18.84 -4.98
CA CYS A 19 8.63 17.69 -4.80
C CYS A 19 8.43 17.18 -3.37
N SER A 20 7.57 16.17 -3.22
CA SER A 20 7.43 15.45 -1.96
C SER A 20 8.70 14.62 -1.76
N SER A 21 9.66 15.17 -1.02
CA SER A 21 10.76 14.38 -0.48
C SER A 21 10.17 13.33 0.46
N MET A 22 10.23 12.06 0.06
CA MET A 22 9.90 10.95 0.95
C MET A 22 11.02 10.83 1.99
N ASN A 23 10.88 11.57 3.09
CA ASN A 23 11.66 11.36 4.30
C ASN A 23 11.57 9.88 4.70
N ALA A 24 12.70 9.31 5.11
CA ALA A 24 12.76 7.95 5.62
C ALA A 24 11.72 7.79 6.75
N LEU A 25 10.65 7.05 6.46
CA LEU A 25 9.51 6.93 7.38
C LEU A 25 9.91 6.01 8.52
N THR A 26 10.25 6.60 9.66
CA THR A 26 10.29 5.89 10.94
C THR A 26 8.87 5.52 11.35
N SER A 27 8.73 4.46 12.17
CA SER A 27 7.43 3.96 12.64
C SER A 27 6.56 5.04 13.31
N ASP A 28 7.17 6.11 13.85
CA ASP A 28 6.47 7.19 14.55
C ASP A 28 5.88 8.23 13.60
N SER A 29 6.49 8.47 12.44
CA SER A 29 5.93 9.39 11.43
C SER A 29 4.55 8.94 10.91
N LEU A 30 4.30 7.62 10.90
CA LEU A 30 3.03 7.04 10.43
C LEU A 30 1.94 7.01 11.50
N LYS A 31 2.27 7.22 12.78
CA LYS A 31 1.27 7.39 13.85
C LYS A 31 0.57 8.75 13.81
N SER A 32 1.12 9.70 13.06
CA SER A 32 0.53 11.04 12.89
C SER A 32 -0.72 11.06 12.00
N PHE A 33 -0.96 9.99 11.22
CA PHE A 33 -2.15 9.87 10.39
C PHE A 33 -3.32 9.37 11.24
N THR A 34 -4.45 10.07 11.21
CA THR A 34 -5.63 9.77 12.03
C THR A 34 -6.49 8.65 11.46
N SER A 35 -6.36 8.34 10.16
CA SER A 35 -7.17 7.34 9.47
C SER A 35 -6.41 6.75 8.26
N PRO A 36 -6.83 5.59 7.72
CA PRO A 36 -6.28 5.10 6.46
C PRO A 36 -6.65 6.00 5.26
N GLN A 37 -7.75 6.74 5.33
CA GLN A 37 -8.11 7.74 4.31
C GLN A 37 -7.13 8.92 4.34
N ASP A 38 -6.75 9.39 5.52
CA ASP A 38 -5.71 10.42 5.69
C ASP A 38 -4.39 10.00 5.04
N VAL A 39 -4.02 8.72 5.09
CA VAL A 39 -2.83 8.21 4.41
C VAL A 39 -2.99 8.28 2.89
N ILE A 40 -4.17 7.94 2.35
CA ILE A 40 -4.46 8.02 0.92
C ILE A 40 -4.31 9.47 0.43
N ASP A 41 -4.91 10.41 1.17
CA ASP A 41 -4.97 11.81 0.78
C ASP A 41 -3.60 12.48 0.95
N LYS A 42 -3.02 12.44 2.16
CA LYS A 42 -1.76 13.14 2.47
C LYS A 42 -0.54 12.54 1.78
N LYS A 43 -0.57 11.27 1.36
CA LYS A 43 0.50 10.67 0.55
C LYS A 43 0.24 10.72 -0.95
N ASN A 44 -0.85 11.36 -1.38
CA ASN A 44 -1.23 11.42 -2.80
C ASN A 44 -1.24 10.03 -3.44
N ILE A 45 -1.86 9.05 -2.76
CA ILE A 45 -2.03 7.69 -3.28
C ILE A 45 -3.01 7.68 -4.44
N ASN A 46 -4.05 8.50 -4.36
CA ASN A 46 -4.82 8.88 -5.54
C ASN A 46 -4.37 10.29 -5.97
N GLU A 47 -4.64 10.69 -7.22
CA GLU A 47 -4.41 12.07 -7.64
C GLU A 47 -5.41 13.02 -7.00
N ASN A 48 -5.00 14.27 -6.80
CA ASN A 48 -5.89 15.32 -6.31
C ASN A 48 -7.09 15.45 -7.27
N ASN A 49 -8.31 15.33 -6.74
CA ASN A 49 -9.58 15.34 -7.48
C ASN A 49 -9.86 14.10 -8.36
N SER A 50 -9.04 13.06 -8.29
CA SER A 50 -9.29 11.77 -8.95
C SER A 50 -9.33 10.64 -7.92
N SER A 51 -10.10 9.61 -8.21
CA SER A 51 -10.13 8.40 -7.37
C SER A 51 -8.98 7.43 -7.68
N ALA A 52 -8.10 7.78 -8.62
CA ALA A 52 -7.03 6.91 -9.08
C ALA A 52 -5.76 7.70 -9.44
N LYS A 53 -4.63 7.00 -9.53
CA LYS A 53 -3.33 7.55 -9.90
C LYS A 53 -2.54 6.58 -10.78
N GLU A 54 -1.77 7.12 -11.71
CA GLU A 54 -0.84 6.33 -12.51
C GLU A 54 0.43 5.99 -11.74
N TYR A 55 0.85 4.73 -11.84
CA TYR A 55 2.05 4.21 -11.21
C TYR A 55 2.89 3.43 -12.22
N VAL A 56 4.19 3.72 -12.30
CA VAL A 56 5.09 2.97 -13.17
C VAL A 56 5.29 1.56 -12.61
N TYR A 57 4.95 0.54 -13.39
CA TYR A 57 5.15 -0.86 -13.01
C TYR A 57 6.26 -1.57 -13.81
N ASP A 58 6.69 -0.96 -14.92
CA ASP A 58 7.80 -1.40 -15.75
C ASP A 58 8.50 -0.18 -16.35
N TRP A 59 9.77 0.02 -16.04
CA TRP A 59 10.58 1.11 -16.60
C TRP A 59 11.25 0.74 -17.93
N GLY A 60 11.03 -0.48 -18.42
CA GLY A 60 11.68 -1.01 -19.61
C GLY A 60 13.12 -1.47 -19.36
N LYS A 61 13.76 -1.98 -20.41
CA LYS A 61 15.09 -2.63 -20.33
C LYS A 61 16.22 -1.67 -19.97
N ASN A 62 16.06 -0.37 -20.23
CA ASN A 62 17.11 0.63 -20.04
C ASN A 62 17.20 1.13 -18.59
N TYR A 63 16.19 0.83 -17.75
CA TYR A 63 16.11 1.30 -16.37
C TYR A 63 15.67 0.18 -15.41
N PRO A 64 16.32 -1.01 -15.43
CA PRO A 64 15.87 -2.17 -14.64
C PRO A 64 15.98 -1.94 -13.13
N GLU A 65 16.79 -0.97 -12.71
CA GLU A 65 17.02 -0.61 -11.32
C GLU A 65 16.02 0.39 -10.77
N ARG A 66 15.26 1.07 -11.63
CA ARG A 66 14.25 2.04 -11.19
C ARG A 66 13.13 1.31 -10.47
N GLN A 67 12.69 1.94 -9.38
CA GLN A 67 11.72 1.34 -8.49
C GLN A 67 10.35 1.21 -9.15
N VAL A 68 9.76 0.02 -9.05
CA VAL A 68 8.35 -0.15 -9.38
C VAL A 68 7.48 0.58 -8.36
N GLU A 69 6.65 1.49 -8.87
CA GLU A 69 5.78 2.37 -8.09
C GLU A 69 4.41 1.75 -7.83
N SER A 70 4.00 0.73 -8.58
CA SER A 70 2.68 0.07 -8.43
C SER A 70 2.44 -0.57 -7.06
N LEU A 71 3.49 -0.71 -6.24
CA LEU A 71 3.43 -1.23 -4.87
C LEU A 71 3.27 -0.14 -3.81
N ILE A 72 3.35 1.14 -4.19
CA ILE A 72 3.26 2.29 -3.27
C ILE A 72 1.93 2.31 -2.49
N PRO A 73 0.75 2.11 -3.11
CA PRO A 73 -0.52 2.11 -2.36
C PRO A 73 -0.53 1.06 -1.26
N ARG A 74 -0.25 -0.20 -1.63
CA ARG A 74 -0.23 -1.35 -0.72
C ARG A 74 0.77 -1.13 0.41
N SER A 75 1.99 -0.72 0.09
CA SER A 75 3.07 -0.56 1.08
C SER A 75 2.75 0.57 2.05
N SER A 76 2.20 1.68 1.58
CA SER A 76 1.82 2.83 2.42
C SER A 76 0.75 2.45 3.45
N LEU A 77 -0.29 1.77 3.02
CA LEU A 77 -1.40 1.33 3.89
C LEU A 77 -1.00 0.18 4.81
N SER A 78 -0.16 -0.74 4.33
CA SER A 78 0.43 -1.79 5.15
C SER A 78 1.29 -1.21 6.28
N ASN A 79 2.14 -0.23 5.97
CA ASN A 79 3.02 0.39 6.95
C ASN A 79 2.21 1.17 8.00
N TYR A 80 1.15 1.87 7.60
CA TYR A 80 0.21 2.50 8.52
C TYR A 80 -0.48 1.49 9.44
N CYS A 81 -0.98 0.38 8.90
CA CYS A 81 -1.60 -0.68 9.71
C CYS A 81 -0.62 -1.23 10.76
N ILE A 82 0.63 -1.51 10.36
CA ILE A 82 1.66 -2.08 11.24
C ILE A 82 2.15 -1.07 12.29
N SER A 83 2.23 0.23 11.96
CA SER A 83 2.63 1.26 12.94
C SER A 83 1.63 1.41 14.08
N HIS A 84 0.38 1.00 13.87
CA HIS A 84 -0.69 0.92 14.87
C HIS A 84 -0.86 -0.48 15.47
N GLY A 85 0.22 -1.28 15.49
CA GLY A 85 0.23 -2.63 16.06
C GLY A 85 -0.60 -3.65 15.29
N GLY A 86 -1.15 -3.26 14.14
CA GLY A 86 -2.09 -4.04 13.37
C GLY A 86 -1.46 -5.05 12.42
N ARG A 87 -2.33 -5.85 11.82
CA ARG A 87 -1.99 -6.85 10.80
C ARG A 87 -2.66 -6.52 9.49
N PHE A 88 -1.85 -6.24 8.47
CA PHE A 88 -2.31 -6.01 7.11
C PHE A 88 -2.25 -7.32 6.31
N SER A 89 -3.36 -7.73 5.72
CA SER A 89 -3.46 -9.00 5.00
C SER A 89 -4.33 -8.88 3.76
N LEU A 90 -4.01 -9.64 2.72
CA LEU A 90 -4.86 -9.75 1.54
C LEU A 90 -6.16 -10.45 1.95
N PHE A 91 -7.29 -9.79 1.70
CA PHE A 91 -8.62 -10.31 1.96
C PHE A 91 -9.19 -10.98 0.71
N GLN A 92 -9.13 -10.29 -0.43
CA GLN A 92 -9.62 -10.81 -1.71
C GLN A 92 -8.66 -10.41 -2.84
N LYS A 93 -8.36 -11.36 -3.73
CA LYS A 93 -7.55 -11.09 -4.92
C LYS A 93 -8.36 -10.30 -5.95
N SER A 94 -7.75 -9.27 -6.52
CA SER A 94 -8.33 -8.57 -7.68
C SER A 94 -8.50 -9.54 -8.86
N SER A 95 -9.66 -9.50 -9.49
CA SER A 95 -9.91 -10.11 -10.81
C SER A 95 -9.56 -9.17 -11.97
N MET A 96 -9.09 -7.95 -11.66
CA MET A 96 -8.88 -6.85 -12.61
C MET A 96 -10.15 -6.50 -13.41
N HIS A 97 -11.36 -6.76 -12.89
CA HIS A 97 -12.60 -6.61 -13.65
C HIS A 97 -12.86 -5.17 -14.13
N LEU A 98 -12.30 -4.17 -13.45
CA LEU A 98 -12.38 -2.76 -13.84
C LEU A 98 -11.52 -2.41 -15.08
N VAL A 99 -10.52 -3.24 -15.42
CA VAL A 99 -9.71 -3.06 -16.64
C VAL A 99 -10.53 -3.49 -17.86
N LYS A 100 -10.93 -2.56 -18.72
CA LYS A 100 -11.77 -2.90 -19.88
C LYS A 100 -11.01 -3.69 -20.94
N ASP A 101 -9.75 -3.33 -21.20
CA ASP A 101 -8.95 -4.00 -22.22
C ASP A 101 -8.42 -5.37 -21.75
N THR A 102 -8.66 -6.40 -22.57
CA THR A 102 -8.26 -7.78 -22.25
C THR A 102 -6.76 -7.98 -22.42
N GLY A 103 -6.13 -7.26 -23.36
CA GLY A 103 -4.68 -7.27 -23.55
C GLY A 103 -3.96 -6.72 -22.31
N SER A 104 -4.39 -5.57 -21.81
CA SER A 104 -3.93 -4.96 -20.56
C SER A 104 -4.14 -5.89 -19.37
N LYS A 105 -5.31 -6.54 -19.22
CA LYS A 105 -5.53 -7.55 -18.18
C LYS A 105 -4.51 -8.69 -18.24
N LYS A 106 -4.27 -9.25 -19.43
CA LYS A 106 -3.30 -10.34 -19.62
C LYS A 106 -1.89 -9.87 -19.30
N LEU A 107 -1.51 -8.69 -19.75
CA LEU A 107 -0.21 -8.09 -19.51
C LEU A 107 0.03 -7.82 -18.03
N LEU A 108 -0.87 -7.11 -17.34
CA LEU A 108 -0.75 -6.82 -15.91
C LEU A 108 -0.59 -8.11 -15.09
N ASN A 109 -1.24 -9.20 -15.50
CA ASN A 109 -1.10 -10.53 -14.87
C ASN A 109 0.27 -11.18 -15.04
N THR A 110 1.11 -10.75 -15.98
CA THR A 110 2.50 -11.25 -16.09
C THR A 110 3.44 -10.60 -15.08
N TYR A 111 3.12 -9.40 -14.57
CA TYR A 111 3.99 -8.65 -13.67
C TYR A 111 3.70 -8.95 -12.20
N SER A 112 4.68 -9.51 -11.49
CA SER A 112 4.55 -9.84 -10.08
C SER A 112 4.32 -8.61 -9.19
N SER A 113 4.93 -7.48 -9.53
CA SER A 113 4.76 -6.21 -8.83
C SER A 113 3.32 -5.71 -8.85
N VAL A 114 2.62 -5.86 -9.98
CA VAL A 114 1.20 -5.51 -10.08
C VAL A 114 0.36 -6.52 -9.33
N LYS A 115 0.53 -7.82 -9.58
CA LYS A 115 -0.24 -8.89 -8.91
C LYS A 115 -0.15 -8.85 -7.38
N GLN A 116 1.00 -8.44 -6.85
CA GLN A 116 1.18 -8.28 -5.40
C GLN A 116 0.61 -6.96 -4.89
N GLY A 117 0.48 -5.91 -5.70
CA GLY A 117 -0.03 -4.61 -5.27
C GLY A 117 -1.55 -4.51 -5.19
N ILE A 118 -2.27 -5.28 -6.02
CA ILE A 118 -3.71 -5.13 -6.23
C ILE A 118 -4.56 -6.12 -5.41
N GLY A 119 -5.85 -5.82 -5.30
CA GLY A 119 -6.85 -6.57 -4.55
C GLY A 119 -7.36 -5.79 -3.35
N THR A 120 -8.24 -6.45 -2.59
CA THR A 120 -8.74 -5.91 -1.33
C THR A 120 -7.94 -6.44 -0.16
N TYR A 121 -7.49 -5.53 0.68
CA TYR A 121 -6.74 -5.80 1.89
C TYR A 121 -7.56 -5.47 3.12
N TYR A 122 -7.28 -6.17 4.20
CA TYR A 122 -7.88 -6.01 5.50
C TYR A 122 -6.79 -5.69 6.53
N CYS A 123 -7.06 -4.68 7.35
CA CYS A 123 -6.28 -4.38 8.53
C CYS A 123 -7.12 -4.59 9.79
N LYS A 124 -6.51 -5.24 10.79
CA LYS A 124 -7.00 -5.25 12.18
C LYS A 124 -5.91 -4.68 13.08
N GLN A 125 -6.18 -3.55 13.71
CA GLN A 125 -5.28 -2.86 14.63
C GLN A 125 -5.38 -3.42 16.05
N SER A 126 -4.41 -3.11 16.91
CA SER A 126 -4.35 -3.61 18.28
C SER A 126 -5.41 -3.02 19.20
N ASP A 127 -5.92 -1.83 18.87
CA ASP A 127 -7.01 -1.14 19.56
C ASP A 127 -8.42 -1.65 19.15
N GLY A 128 -8.47 -2.65 18.26
CA GLY A 128 -9.72 -3.23 17.76
C GLY A 128 -10.27 -2.55 16.50
N GLN A 129 -9.68 -1.43 16.05
CA GLN A 129 -10.07 -0.81 14.79
C GLN A 129 -9.79 -1.75 13.61
N GLN A 130 -10.72 -1.76 12.65
CA GLN A 130 -10.63 -2.61 11.48
C GLN A 130 -11.16 -1.90 10.24
N TRP A 131 -10.51 -2.14 9.11
CA TRP A 131 -10.86 -1.49 7.85
C TRP A 131 -10.44 -2.33 6.66
N TYR A 132 -11.15 -2.14 5.56
CA TYR A 132 -10.82 -2.74 4.26
C TYR A 132 -10.43 -1.64 3.29
N VAL A 133 -9.50 -1.97 2.40
CA VAL A 133 -9.08 -1.07 1.32
C VAL A 133 -8.95 -1.87 0.04
N SER A 134 -9.56 -1.38 -1.03
CA SER A 134 -9.41 -1.94 -2.37
C SER A 134 -8.36 -1.16 -3.13
N ILE A 135 -7.43 -1.87 -3.78
CA ILE A 135 -6.44 -1.31 -4.70
C ILE A 135 -6.65 -2.01 -6.04
N GLU A 136 -7.28 -1.34 -7.00
CA GLU A 136 -7.76 -1.97 -8.24
C GLU A 136 -7.23 -1.27 -9.49
N PRO A 137 -6.75 -2.02 -10.50
CA PRO A 137 -6.34 -1.42 -11.75
C PRO A 137 -7.55 -1.03 -12.59
N LEU A 138 -7.51 0.18 -13.14
CA LEU A 138 -8.54 0.72 -14.05
C LEU A 138 -8.09 0.63 -15.52
N SER A 139 -6.81 0.84 -15.77
CA SER A 139 -6.21 0.81 -17.11
C SER A 139 -4.71 0.56 -17.06
N GLU A 140 -4.14 0.24 -18.21
CA GLU A 140 -2.72 0.13 -18.44
C GLU A 140 -2.39 0.89 -19.72
N ARG A 141 -1.22 1.54 -19.76
CA ARG A 141 -0.70 2.11 -21.00
C ARG A 141 0.82 2.18 -20.99
N ARG A 142 1.39 2.28 -22.18
CA ARG A 142 2.79 2.62 -22.39
C ARG A 142 2.94 4.14 -22.47
N MET A 143 4.02 4.66 -21.91
CA MET A 143 4.46 6.05 -22.01
C MET A 143 5.48 6.22 -23.14
N ASP A 144 5.70 7.47 -23.58
CA ASP A 144 6.61 7.80 -24.69
C ASP A 144 8.05 7.33 -24.44
N ASN A 145 8.48 7.35 -23.18
CA ASN A 145 9.80 6.87 -22.75
C ASN A 145 9.91 5.33 -22.65
N ALA A 146 9.00 4.59 -23.31
CA ALA A 146 8.85 3.15 -23.29
C ALA A 146 8.48 2.51 -21.93
N SER A 147 8.41 3.27 -20.84
CA SER A 147 7.92 2.76 -19.56
C SER A 147 6.42 2.46 -19.63
N ARG A 148 5.92 1.63 -18.72
CA ARG A 148 4.51 1.28 -18.64
C ARG A 148 3.94 1.65 -17.28
N VAL A 149 2.74 2.23 -17.32
CA VAL A 149 2.00 2.67 -16.15
C VAL A 149 0.69 1.91 -16.01
N VAL A 150 0.29 1.69 -14.76
CA VAL A 150 -1.02 1.17 -14.39
C VAL A 150 -1.75 2.26 -13.61
N ASN A 151 -2.97 2.55 -13.99
CA ASN A 151 -3.82 3.48 -13.26
C ASN A 151 -4.54 2.71 -12.14
N LEU A 152 -4.21 3.01 -10.88
CA LEU A 152 -4.73 2.31 -9.71
C LEU A 152 -5.71 3.18 -8.94
N GLN A 153 -6.89 2.64 -8.67
CA GLN A 153 -7.85 3.22 -7.73
C GLN A 153 -7.64 2.61 -6.35
N THR A 154 -7.41 3.46 -5.34
CA THR A 154 -7.36 3.06 -3.93
C THR A 154 -8.59 3.58 -3.19
N LYS A 155 -9.40 2.70 -2.61
CA LYS A 155 -10.66 3.09 -1.95
C LYS A 155 -10.88 2.31 -0.66
N ILE A 156 -11.15 3.02 0.44
CA ILE A 156 -11.64 2.43 1.69
C ILE A 156 -13.05 1.87 1.47
N MET A 157 -13.28 0.66 1.95
CA MET A 157 -14.56 -0.05 1.83
C MET A 157 -14.96 -0.67 3.16
N ASN A 158 -16.26 -0.86 3.37
CA ASN A 158 -16.78 -1.76 4.38
C ASN A 158 -16.93 -3.19 3.84
N LEU A 159 -17.24 -4.15 4.72
CA LEU A 159 -17.30 -5.57 4.34
C LEU A 159 -18.38 -5.86 3.27
N ASP A 160 -19.53 -5.18 3.34
CA ASP A 160 -20.62 -5.41 2.40
C ASP A 160 -20.33 -4.81 1.02
N GLU A 161 -19.64 -3.66 0.99
CA GLU A 161 -19.10 -3.10 -0.25
C GLU A 161 -18.10 -4.04 -0.92
N VAL A 162 -17.20 -4.65 -0.14
CA VAL A 162 -16.24 -5.64 -0.67
C VAL A 162 -16.98 -6.84 -1.26
N LYS A 163 -17.95 -7.42 -0.53
CA LYS A 163 -18.75 -8.54 -1.05
C LYS A 163 -19.49 -8.18 -2.33
N ALA A 164 -20.11 -7.00 -2.38
CA ALA A 164 -20.83 -6.50 -3.54
C ALA A 164 -19.90 -6.22 -4.74
N PHE A 165 -18.67 -5.76 -4.48
CA PHE A 165 -17.69 -5.48 -5.51
C PHE A 165 -17.26 -6.75 -6.26
N TYR A 166 -16.99 -7.84 -5.53
CA TYR A 166 -16.57 -9.10 -6.15
C TYR A 166 -17.72 -10.00 -6.62
N SER A 167 -18.93 -9.85 -6.10
CA SER A 167 -20.09 -10.55 -6.65
C SER A 167 -20.46 -10.04 -8.06
N LYS A 168 -20.35 -8.73 -8.28
CA LYS A 168 -20.54 -8.09 -9.61
C LYS A 168 -19.44 -8.45 -10.62
N ALA A 169 -18.24 -8.76 -10.15
CA ALA A 169 -17.16 -9.24 -11.00
C ALA A 169 -17.43 -10.65 -11.58
N HIS A 170 -18.24 -11.48 -10.91
CA HIS A 170 -18.62 -12.80 -11.40
C HIS A 170 -19.82 -12.79 -12.38
N THR A 171 -20.68 -11.78 -12.33
CA THR A 171 -21.80 -11.64 -13.29
C THR A 171 -21.36 -11.12 -14.66
N THR A 172 -20.22 -10.43 -14.77
CA THR A 172 -19.69 -9.97 -16.07
C THR A 172 -19.07 -11.08 -16.91
N THR A 173 -18.73 -12.24 -16.33
CA THR A 173 -18.26 -13.42 -17.08
C THR A 173 -19.41 -14.30 -17.58
N THR A 174 -20.59 -14.23 -16.96
CA THR A 174 -21.74 -15.10 -17.29
C THR A 174 -22.74 -14.47 -18.27
N LEU A 175 -22.61 -13.17 -18.58
CA LEU A 175 -23.50 -12.48 -19.54
C LEU A 175 -23.05 -12.60 -21.02
N ALA A 176 -21.93 -13.27 -21.31
CA ALA A 176 -21.52 -13.58 -22.68
C ALA A 176 -22.19 -14.85 -23.25
N GLU A 177 -22.91 -15.64 -22.45
CA GLU A 177 -23.45 -16.94 -22.87
C GLU A 177 -24.98 -17.09 -22.83
N LYS A 178 -25.76 -16.04 -22.54
CA LYS A 178 -27.23 -16.13 -22.65
C LYS A 178 -27.84 -14.93 -23.36
N LYS A 179 -27.78 -14.96 -24.70
CA LYS A 179 -28.89 -14.49 -25.51
C LYS A 179 -29.94 -15.61 -25.57
N GLN A 180 -31.08 -15.43 -24.92
CA GLN A 180 -32.43 -15.63 -25.48
C GLN A 180 -33.52 -15.58 -24.40
N ASN A 181 -34.63 -14.93 -24.79
CA ASN A 181 -36.00 -14.98 -24.28
C ASN A 181 -36.41 -14.04 -23.12
N THR A 182 -36.68 -12.79 -23.53
CA THR A 182 -37.96 -12.06 -23.52
C THR A 182 -39.10 -12.49 -22.55
N VAL A 183 -39.63 -11.49 -21.82
CA VAL A 183 -41.05 -11.03 -21.73
C VAL A 183 -41.57 -10.75 -20.29
N ASN A 184 -42.05 -9.50 -20.12
CA ASN A 184 -43.07 -8.92 -19.22
C ASN A 184 -42.82 -8.62 -17.72
N SER A 185 -42.39 -7.39 -17.49
CA SER A 185 -43.13 -6.22 -16.96
C SER A 185 -44.35 -6.36 -16.02
N LYS A 186 -44.31 -5.42 -15.05
CA LYS A 186 -45.36 -4.78 -14.22
C LYS A 186 -45.70 -5.47 -12.89
N THR A 187 -45.34 -4.82 -11.78
CA THR A 187 -46.32 -3.94 -11.10
C THR A 187 -45.65 -2.90 -10.19
N LEU A 188 -46.19 -1.70 -10.29
CA LEU A 188 -45.99 -0.48 -9.51
C LEU A 188 -46.83 -0.56 -8.23
N ASN A 189 -46.42 0.10 -7.14
CA ASN A 189 -47.27 0.82 -6.16
C ASN A 189 -46.32 1.50 -5.14
N ASN A 190 -46.25 2.84 -5.13
CA ASN A 190 -46.95 3.78 -4.22
C ASN A 190 -46.52 3.63 -2.74
N VAL A 191 -46.32 4.66 -1.90
CA VAL A 191 -46.52 6.12 -1.94
C VAL A 191 -45.81 6.71 -0.71
N THR A 192 -45.12 7.83 -0.93
CA THR A 192 -45.07 9.10 -0.16
C THR A 192 -45.17 9.10 1.40
N SER A 193 -44.21 9.79 2.05
CA SER A 193 -44.43 11.06 2.81
C SER A 193 -43.71 11.21 4.17
N LYS A 194 -43.01 12.36 4.29
CA LYS A 194 -42.89 13.31 5.43
C LYS A 194 -42.18 12.85 6.74
N THR A 195 -41.00 13.39 7.04
CA THR A 195 -40.71 14.66 7.78
C THR A 195 -40.89 14.51 9.30
N THR A 196 -39.86 14.82 10.10
CA THR A 196 -39.83 15.88 11.16
C THR A 196 -38.61 15.69 12.09
N THR A 197 -37.62 16.57 11.90
CA THR A 197 -36.90 17.43 12.87
C THR A 197 -36.55 16.98 14.32
N ALA A 198 -35.27 17.20 14.67
CA ALA A 198 -34.78 18.11 15.75
C ALA A 198 -33.78 17.50 16.76
N LYS A 199 -32.53 17.99 16.78
CA LYS A 199 -32.00 18.90 17.82
C LYS A 199 -30.48 19.16 17.65
N VAL A 200 -30.15 20.44 17.69
CA VAL A 200 -28.81 21.06 17.76
C VAL A 200 -28.65 21.64 19.17
N ILE A 201 -27.48 21.48 19.78
CA ILE A 201 -26.88 22.28 20.87
C ILE A 201 -25.35 22.17 20.63
N GLU A 202 -24.63 23.19 20.13
CA GLU A 202 -23.86 24.25 20.85
C GLU A 202 -22.83 23.68 21.87
N GLU A 203 -21.55 24.05 22.00
CA GLU A 203 -20.88 25.35 21.81
C GLU A 203 -19.32 25.22 21.83
N LYS A 204 -18.65 26.33 21.48
CA LYS A 204 -17.22 26.69 21.29
C LYS A 204 -16.21 26.48 22.44
N LYS A 205 -14.90 26.55 22.09
CA LYS A 205 -13.84 27.54 22.51
C LYS A 205 -12.45 26.87 22.66
N VAL A 206 -11.43 27.06 21.79
CA VAL A 206 -10.44 28.17 21.57
C VAL A 206 -9.22 28.20 22.54
N THR A 207 -8.02 28.12 21.93
CA THR A 207 -6.65 28.63 22.26
C THR A 207 -5.56 27.83 23.01
N GLN A 208 -4.34 27.96 22.44
CA GLN A 208 -2.98 27.51 22.82
C GLN A 208 -2.38 28.31 24.02
N PRO A 209 -1.15 28.03 24.55
CA PRO A 209 0.19 28.34 23.95
C PRO A 209 1.29 27.24 24.19
N VAL A 210 2.28 27.01 23.30
CA VAL A 210 3.67 27.54 23.16
C VAL A 210 4.59 27.36 24.39
N VAL A 211 5.71 26.60 24.24
CA VAL A 211 7.08 26.96 24.69
C VAL A 211 8.14 26.25 23.80
N GLU A 212 9.13 27.02 23.35
CA GLU A 212 10.49 26.70 22.84
C GLU A 212 11.30 25.81 23.80
N ASP A 213 12.51 25.28 23.60
CA ASP A 213 13.57 25.30 22.58
C ASP A 213 14.48 24.11 22.94
N THR A 214 15.24 23.53 22.00
CA THR A 214 16.68 23.24 22.16
C THR A 214 17.20 22.56 20.89
N LYS A 215 17.99 23.36 20.19
CA LYS A 215 18.81 23.11 19.01
C LYS A 215 19.88 22.04 19.26
N VAL A 216 19.89 20.96 18.47
CA VAL A 216 21.11 20.19 18.19
C VAL A 216 21.28 20.12 16.68
N GLN A 217 22.33 20.78 16.20
CA GLN A 217 22.81 20.70 14.83
C GLN A 217 23.20 19.26 14.49
N GLN A 218 22.54 18.67 13.50
CA GLN A 218 23.10 17.56 12.73
C GLN A 218 22.94 17.86 11.25
N THR A 219 24.04 18.34 10.67
CA THR A 219 24.35 18.28 9.25
C THR A 219 24.25 16.83 8.78
N THR A 220 23.26 16.47 7.97
CA THR A 220 23.41 15.34 7.04
C THR A 220 22.52 15.52 5.80
N ASN A 221 23.16 15.34 4.65
CA ASN A 221 22.60 15.48 3.32
C ASN A 221 21.29 14.70 3.16
N THR A 222 20.29 15.36 2.59
CA THR A 222 18.98 14.83 2.22
C THR A 222 19.11 13.77 1.13
N VAL A 223 19.40 12.53 1.53
CA VAL A 223 19.20 11.36 0.70
C VAL A 223 17.69 11.08 0.67
N VAL A 224 17.04 11.35 -0.45
CA VAL A 224 15.68 10.88 -0.73
C VAL A 224 15.69 9.36 -0.56
N SER A 225 15.07 8.86 0.51
CA SER A 225 15.15 7.45 0.86
C SER A 225 14.29 6.64 -0.11
N THR A 226 14.93 5.96 -1.05
CA THR A 226 14.21 5.06 -1.96
C THR A 226 13.56 3.93 -1.16
N PRO A 227 12.37 3.44 -1.53
CA PRO A 227 11.77 2.25 -0.96
C PRO A 227 12.67 1.00 -0.93
N GLN A 228 13.63 0.84 -1.85
CA GLN A 228 14.66 -0.20 -1.75
C GLN A 228 15.62 0.08 -0.60
N THR A 229 16.10 1.31 -0.46
CA THR A 229 16.92 1.73 0.68
C THR A 229 16.15 1.53 1.99
N GLN A 230 14.86 1.88 2.03
CA GLN A 230 14.00 1.65 3.18
C GLN A 230 13.81 0.16 3.46
N GLN A 231 13.48 -0.65 2.45
CA GLN A 231 13.35 -2.10 2.58
C GLN A 231 14.65 -2.73 3.08
N MET A 232 15.80 -2.31 2.55
CA MET A 232 17.13 -2.78 2.96
C MET A 232 17.49 -2.35 4.37
N GLN A 233 17.17 -1.12 4.78
CA GLN A 233 17.37 -0.62 6.14
C GLN A 233 16.52 -1.40 7.15
N LEU A 234 15.25 -1.62 6.83
CA LEU A 234 14.34 -2.43 7.66
C LEU A 234 14.83 -3.89 7.74
N TYR A 235 15.25 -4.48 6.63
CA TYR A 235 15.85 -5.81 6.62
C TYR A 235 17.10 -5.90 7.50
N THR A 236 18.04 -4.97 7.32
CA THR A 236 19.33 -4.98 8.00
C THR A 236 19.17 -4.76 9.50
N SER A 237 18.32 -3.82 9.91
CA SER A 237 17.99 -3.59 11.32
C SER A 237 17.30 -4.81 11.95
N ALA A 238 16.30 -5.38 11.29
CA ALA A 238 15.63 -6.58 11.77
C ALA A 238 16.59 -7.77 11.92
N ARG A 239 17.48 -7.99 10.94
CA ARG A 239 18.50 -9.05 10.99
C ARG A 239 19.45 -8.86 12.17
N LYS A 240 19.91 -7.63 12.40
CA LYS A 240 20.81 -7.27 13.50
C LYS A 240 20.16 -7.52 14.87
N ASP A 241 18.94 -7.04 15.07
CA ASP A 241 18.23 -7.16 16.34
C ASP A 241 17.86 -8.61 16.65
N LEU A 242 17.37 -9.35 15.65
CA LEU A 242 17.09 -10.79 15.79
C LEU A 242 18.36 -11.59 16.08
N GLY A 243 19.48 -11.27 15.41
CA GLY A 243 20.76 -11.93 15.65
C GLY A 243 21.33 -11.68 17.05
N ARG A 244 20.96 -10.57 17.69
CA ARG A 244 21.35 -10.24 19.07
C ARG A 244 20.34 -10.68 20.13
N GLY A 245 19.19 -11.23 19.72
CA GLY A 245 18.09 -11.55 20.62
C GLY A 245 17.44 -10.35 21.31
N GLN A 246 17.71 -9.13 20.84
CA GLN A 246 17.17 -7.90 21.42
C GLN A 246 15.88 -7.49 20.71
N ASN A 247 14.93 -6.91 21.45
CA ASN A 247 13.71 -6.32 20.90
C ASN A 247 12.96 -7.25 19.91
N GLN A 248 12.93 -8.56 20.19
CA GLN A 248 12.55 -9.59 19.22
C GLN A 248 11.19 -9.32 18.54
N ILE A 249 10.19 -8.83 19.29
CA ILE A 249 8.88 -8.47 18.73
C ILE A 249 9.01 -7.34 17.70
N ASN A 250 9.74 -6.26 18.03
CA ASN A 250 9.96 -5.12 17.14
C ASN A 250 10.80 -5.51 15.93
N ALA A 251 11.80 -6.37 16.12
CA ALA A 251 12.62 -6.88 15.04
C ALA A 251 11.78 -7.74 14.07
N CYS A 252 10.89 -8.59 14.59
CA CYS A 252 9.94 -9.35 13.78
C CYS A 252 8.94 -8.46 13.03
N ASN A 253 8.40 -7.44 13.68
CA ASN A 253 7.55 -6.43 13.02
C ASN A 253 8.30 -5.70 11.91
N THR A 254 9.57 -5.39 12.13
CA THR A 254 10.44 -4.69 11.17
C THR A 254 10.77 -5.59 9.97
N ALA A 255 11.06 -6.87 10.20
CA ALA A 255 11.19 -7.87 9.15
C ALA A 255 9.90 -8.01 8.32
N GLU A 256 8.73 -8.00 8.98
CA GLU A 256 7.44 -8.06 8.31
C GLU A 256 7.18 -6.82 7.45
N ARG A 257 7.52 -5.61 7.94
CA ARG A 257 7.47 -4.38 7.12
C ARG A 257 8.34 -4.52 5.88
N ALA A 258 9.59 -4.91 6.03
CA ALA A 258 10.52 -5.10 4.92
C ALA A 258 10.00 -6.12 3.89
N TYR A 259 9.46 -7.26 4.35
CA TYR A 259 8.84 -8.25 3.48
C TYR A 259 7.61 -7.70 2.75
N ASN A 260 6.80 -6.86 3.41
CA ASN A 260 5.56 -6.31 2.85
C ASN A 260 5.76 -5.25 1.77
N TYR A 261 6.95 -4.65 1.64
CA TYR A 261 7.32 -3.86 0.46
C TYR A 261 7.25 -4.67 -0.85
N GLY A 262 7.27 -6.00 -0.76
CA GLY A 262 7.25 -6.88 -1.93
C GLY A 262 8.58 -6.91 -2.65
N ARG A 263 8.63 -7.62 -3.78
CA ARG A 263 9.85 -7.71 -4.59
C ARG A 263 10.04 -6.41 -5.38
N LEU A 264 10.97 -5.58 -4.91
CA LEU A 264 11.45 -4.40 -5.63
C LEU A 264 12.60 -4.79 -6.57
N ARG A 265 12.67 -4.21 -7.77
CA ARG A 265 13.80 -4.37 -8.70
C ARG A 265 14.89 -3.33 -8.37
N GLY A 266 16.17 -3.72 -8.43
CA GLY A 266 17.33 -2.90 -8.05
C GLY A 266 18.62 -3.72 -7.97
N THR A 267 19.78 -3.07 -8.07
CA THR A 267 21.15 -3.65 -8.11
C THR A 267 21.68 -4.23 -6.80
N SER A 268 20.85 -4.36 -5.76
CA SER A 268 21.36 -4.90 -4.51
C SER A 268 21.59 -6.41 -4.64
N SER A 269 22.81 -6.86 -4.34
CA SER A 269 23.19 -8.28 -4.34
C SER A 269 22.35 -9.11 -3.36
N VAL A 270 21.79 -8.45 -2.34
CA VAL A 270 20.90 -9.06 -1.37
C VAL A 270 19.45 -8.82 -1.78
N ASN A 271 18.72 -9.91 -2.03
CA ASN A 271 17.28 -9.87 -2.23
C ASN A 271 16.57 -9.60 -0.89
N ALA A 272 16.55 -8.33 -0.48
CA ALA A 272 16.00 -7.89 0.81
C ALA A 272 14.56 -8.40 1.03
N TYR A 273 13.74 -8.43 -0.04
CA TYR A 273 12.41 -9.05 0.02
C TYR A 273 12.46 -10.52 0.46
N ALA A 274 13.24 -11.35 -0.21
CA ALA A 274 13.30 -12.77 0.10
C ALA A 274 13.91 -13.03 1.48
N GLU A 275 14.98 -12.32 1.80
CA GLU A 275 15.68 -12.43 3.08
C GLU A 275 14.82 -11.96 4.26
N SER A 276 14.08 -10.86 4.11
CA SER A 276 13.07 -10.45 5.09
C SER A 276 11.98 -11.50 5.25
N GLY A 277 11.55 -12.15 4.18
CA GLY A 277 10.58 -13.25 4.25
C GLY A 277 11.11 -14.46 5.04
N ILE A 278 12.40 -14.78 4.94
CA ILE A 278 13.05 -15.78 5.80
C ILE A 278 13.00 -15.37 7.27
N LEU A 279 13.31 -14.10 7.58
CA LEU A 279 13.24 -13.59 8.96
C LEU A 279 11.81 -13.66 9.51
N VAL A 280 10.80 -13.30 8.72
CA VAL A 280 9.38 -13.41 9.12
C VAL A 280 9.01 -14.86 9.39
N ALA A 281 9.42 -15.80 8.53
CA ALA A 281 9.17 -17.22 8.75
C ALA A 281 9.80 -17.70 10.07
N LYS A 282 11.05 -17.33 10.36
CA LYS A 282 11.71 -17.61 11.64
C LYS A 282 10.98 -16.99 12.83
N CYS A 283 10.52 -15.75 12.70
CA CYS A 283 9.73 -15.09 13.74
C CYS A 283 8.43 -15.84 14.05
N LEU A 284 7.75 -16.33 13.03
CA LEU A 284 6.52 -17.11 13.17
C LEU A 284 6.76 -18.48 13.84
N THR A 285 7.92 -19.11 13.62
CA THR A 285 8.21 -20.45 14.16
C THR A 285 8.98 -20.43 15.48
N SER A 286 9.78 -19.40 15.74
CA SER A 286 10.83 -19.44 16.77
C SER A 286 10.76 -18.30 17.78
N VAL A 287 9.88 -17.31 17.59
CA VAL A 287 9.69 -16.19 18.55
C VAL A 287 8.27 -16.29 19.15
N PRO A 288 8.09 -16.90 20.34
CA PRO A 288 6.77 -17.16 20.91
C PRO A 288 5.90 -15.90 21.07
N SER A 289 6.51 -14.77 21.47
CA SER A 289 5.81 -13.51 21.66
C SER A 289 5.27 -12.90 20.36
N TYR A 290 5.90 -13.20 19.23
CA TYR A 290 5.41 -12.80 17.91
C TYR A 290 4.42 -13.83 17.33
N SER A 291 4.71 -15.13 17.45
CA SER A 291 3.90 -16.20 16.88
C SER A 291 2.49 -16.29 17.48
N ARG A 292 2.34 -16.05 18.80
CA ARG A 292 1.05 -16.05 19.51
C ARG A 292 0.05 -15.01 19.00
N ARG A 293 0.49 -14.02 18.22
CA ARG A 293 -0.39 -13.02 17.57
C ARG A 293 -1.15 -13.60 16.36
N PHE A 294 -0.84 -14.83 15.95
CA PHE A 294 -1.44 -15.49 14.81
C PHE A 294 -2.09 -16.80 15.25
N SER A 295 -3.26 -17.12 14.71
CA SER A 295 -3.94 -18.38 14.97
C SER A 295 -3.16 -19.59 14.43
N ASN A 296 -2.64 -19.47 13.20
CA ASN A 296 -1.86 -20.53 12.53
C ASN A 296 -0.49 -19.98 12.06
N PRO A 297 0.46 -19.72 12.97
CA PRO A 297 1.75 -19.13 12.62
C PRO A 297 2.59 -20.06 11.74
N ASN A 298 2.55 -21.37 11.98
CA ASN A 298 3.27 -22.38 11.19
C ASN A 298 2.79 -22.43 9.73
N ASP A 299 1.47 -22.40 9.48
CA ASP A 299 0.94 -22.38 8.11
C ASP A 299 1.27 -21.06 7.39
N ARG A 300 1.30 -19.95 8.13
CA ARG A 300 1.74 -18.66 7.57
C ARG A 300 3.20 -18.72 7.17
N ALA A 301 4.07 -19.27 8.02
CA ALA A 301 5.48 -19.48 7.70
C ALA A 301 5.64 -20.41 6.49
N LYS A 302 4.94 -21.56 6.45
CA LYS A 302 4.94 -22.48 5.30
C LYS A 302 4.58 -21.77 4.00
N ARG A 303 3.52 -20.96 3.96
CA ARG A 303 3.11 -20.21 2.76
C ARG A 303 4.15 -19.20 2.30
N ILE A 304 4.79 -18.48 3.23
CA ILE A 304 5.89 -17.56 2.91
C ILE A 304 7.05 -18.35 2.31
N LEU A 305 7.49 -19.42 2.99
CA LEU A 305 8.60 -20.27 2.54
C LEU A 305 8.32 -20.93 1.19
N GLN A 306 7.11 -21.42 0.95
CA GLN A 306 6.68 -21.97 -0.35
C GLN A 306 6.76 -20.92 -1.46
N ASN A 307 6.30 -19.69 -1.19
CA ASN A 307 6.39 -18.60 -2.17
C ASN A 307 7.85 -18.27 -2.51
N LEU A 308 8.72 -18.18 -1.51
CA LEU A 308 10.14 -17.89 -1.69
C LEU A 308 10.89 -19.04 -2.38
N ALA A 309 10.61 -20.28 -2.01
CA ALA A 309 11.19 -21.47 -2.62
C ALA A 309 10.81 -21.60 -4.09
N THR A 310 9.54 -21.36 -4.43
CA THR A 310 9.01 -21.57 -5.79
C THR A 310 9.28 -20.37 -6.69
N ASN A 311 9.00 -19.15 -6.22
CA ASN A 311 9.04 -17.95 -7.07
C ASN A 311 10.37 -17.19 -6.99
N GLN A 312 11.18 -17.40 -5.93
CA GLN A 312 12.49 -16.78 -5.78
C GLN A 312 13.64 -17.80 -5.81
N ASN A 313 13.34 -19.09 -5.99
CA ASN A 313 14.32 -20.18 -5.95
C ASN A 313 15.24 -20.15 -4.69
N HIS A 314 14.71 -19.68 -3.55
CA HIS A 314 15.52 -19.38 -2.38
C HIS A 314 15.95 -20.65 -1.62
N ALA A 315 17.27 -20.92 -1.54
CA ALA A 315 17.81 -22.15 -0.96
C ALA A 315 17.42 -22.36 0.51
N VAL A 316 17.58 -21.33 1.35
CA VAL A 316 17.21 -21.39 2.78
C VAL A 316 15.71 -21.64 2.95
N ALA A 317 14.87 -21.12 2.04
CA ALA A 317 13.43 -21.33 2.13
C ALA A 317 13.07 -22.79 1.88
N LYS A 318 13.71 -23.43 0.89
CA LYS A 318 13.55 -24.86 0.60
C LYS A 318 13.97 -25.72 1.80
N HIS A 319 15.12 -25.40 2.40
CA HIS A 319 15.61 -26.12 3.57
C HIS A 319 14.66 -25.99 4.76
N MET A 320 14.28 -24.76 5.13
CA MET A 320 13.34 -24.53 6.24
C MET A 320 11.98 -25.20 5.99
N LEU A 321 11.47 -25.17 4.75
CA LEU A 321 10.21 -25.81 4.42
C LEU A 321 10.27 -27.33 4.61
N ASN A 322 11.40 -27.96 4.30
CA ASN A 322 11.61 -29.39 4.54
C ASN A 322 11.71 -29.72 6.04
N GLN A 323 12.24 -28.83 6.87
CA GLN A 323 12.28 -29.00 8.33
C GLN A 323 10.92 -28.83 9.02
N MET A 324 9.93 -28.27 8.32
CA MET A 324 8.57 -28.05 8.83
C MET A 324 7.57 -29.12 8.39
N LYS A 325 8.04 -30.16 7.69
CA LYS A 325 7.25 -31.35 7.36
C LYS A 325 7.25 -32.29 8.56
#